data_AF-A0A229HDR8-F1
#
_entry.id   AF-A0A229HDR8-F1
#
_cell.length_a   1.000
_cell.length_b   1.000
_cell.length_c   1.000
_cell.angle_alpha   90.00
_cell.angle_beta   90.00
_cell.angle_gamma   90.00
#
_symmetry.space_group_name_H-M   'P 1'
#
loop_
_entity.id
_entity.type
_entity.pdbx_description
1 polymer ?
#
loop_
_entity_poly.entity_id
_entity_poly.type
_entity_poly.pdbx_seq_one_letter_code
_entity_poly.pdbx_strand_id
1 'polypeptide(L)' 'MQFLSRSQRPERAALDMTDSVTVMVTYRITEDADGRVLLLEELRVNAGTAALAFRIAPTTPERCCV' A
#
# COMPACT_ATOMS: atom_id res chain seq x y z
N MET A 1 -23.50 -0.01 -3.50
CA MET A 1 -22.24 0.64 -3.09
C MET A 1 -21.60 1.24 -4.33
N GLN A 2 -21.61 2.57 -4.45
CA GLN A 2 -20.95 3.27 -5.55
C GLN A 2 -19.49 3.51 -5.16
N PHE A 3 -18.57 2.91 -5.91
CA PHE A 3 -17.16 3.28 -5.85
C PHE A 3 -17.03 4.66 -6.49
N LEU A 4 -16.74 5.67 -5.68
CA LEU A 4 -16.45 7.01 -6.16
C LEU A 4 -15.27 6.91 -7.14
N SER A 5 -15.54 7.16 -8.42
CA SER A 5 -14.51 7.40 -9.43
C SER A 5 -13.73 8.62 -8.99
N ARG A 6 -12.57 8.38 -8.34
CA ARG A 6 -11.69 9.42 -7.82
C ARG A 6 -11.21 10.24 -9.01
N SER A 7 -11.67 11.48 -9.11
CA SER A 7 -11.27 12.43 -10.13
C SER A 7 -9.74 12.55 -10.14
N GLN A 8 -9.11 12.02 -11.20
CA GLN A 8 -7.66 11.83 -11.38
C GLN A 8 -6.79 13.12 -11.34
N ARG A 9 -7.34 14.30 -11.03
CA ARG A 9 -6.69 15.58 -11.35
C ARG A 9 -5.87 16.31 -10.27
N PRO A 10 -5.97 16.07 -8.94
CA PRO A 10 -5.06 16.71 -7.98
C PRO A 10 -3.81 15.88 -7.66
N GLU A 11 -3.87 14.54 -7.69
CA GLU A 11 -2.79 13.68 -7.22
C GLU A 11 -1.59 13.62 -8.19
N ARG A 12 -1.83 13.67 -9.50
CA ARG A 12 -0.76 13.53 -10.51
C ARG A 12 0.22 14.70 -10.51
N ALA A 13 -0.28 15.92 -10.32
CA ALA A 13 0.55 17.12 -10.20
C ALA A 13 1.42 17.08 -8.94
N ALA A 14 0.88 16.60 -7.82
CA ALA A 14 1.62 16.46 -6.56
C ALA A 14 2.72 15.39 -6.62
N LEU A 15 2.56 14.40 -7.52
CA LEU A 15 3.50 13.29 -7.70
C LEU A 15 4.47 13.48 -8.88
N ASP A 16 4.44 14.65 -9.54
CA ASP A 16 5.22 14.97 -10.74
C ASP A 16 5.09 13.88 -11.83
N MET A 17 3.85 13.50 -12.11
CA MET A 17 3.51 12.39 -13.03
C MET A 17 2.90 12.88 -14.33
N THR A 18 3.32 12.29 -15.45
CA THR A 18 2.57 12.39 -16.71
C THR A 18 1.33 11.50 -16.67
N ASP A 19 0.37 11.76 -17.56
CA ASP A 19 -0.93 11.08 -17.58
C ASP A 19 -0.85 9.56 -17.80
N SER A 20 0.23 9.09 -18.43
CA SER A 20 0.42 7.67 -18.75
C SER A 20 0.97 6.83 -17.60
N VAL A 21 1.50 7.45 -16.52
CA VAL A 21 2.09 6.70 -15.41
C VAL A 21 1.02 6.25 -14.42
N THR A 22 1.08 4.99 -13.99
CA THR A 22 0.15 4.44 -12.99
C THR A 22 0.46 4.97 -11.59
N VAL A 23 -0.58 5.35 -10.84
CA VAL A 23 -0.46 5.69 -9.41
C VAL A 23 -0.60 4.40 -8.60
N MET A 24 0.38 4.07 -7.77
CA MET A 24 0.25 3.01 -6.77
C MET A 24 -0.36 3.60 -5.50
N VAL A 25 -1.47 3.02 -5.04
CA VAL A 25 -2.19 3.45 -3.83
C VAL A 25 -2.10 2.32 -2.80
N THR A 26 -1.61 2.65 -1.60
CA THR A 26 -1.50 1.71 -0.47
C THR A 26 -2.20 2.28 0.75
N TYR A 27 -2.75 1.39 1.57
CA TYR A 27 -3.40 1.74 2.83
C TYR A 27 -2.64 1.08 3.97
N ARG A 28 -2.42 1.82 5.05
CA ARG A 28 -1.81 1.30 6.28
C ARG A 28 -2.73 1.59 7.46
N ILE A 29 -2.98 0.56 8.26
CA ILE A 29 -3.58 0.69 9.59
C ILE A 29 -2.48 0.39 10.59
N THR A 30 -2.27 1.30 11.54
CA THR A 30 -1.37 1.08 12.68
C THR A 30 -2.23 0.90 13.92
N GLU A 31 -2.00 -0.18 14.63
CA GLU A 31 -2.70 -0.54 15.87
C GLU A 31 -1.72 -0.53 17.04
N ASP A 32 -2.22 -0.28 18.25
CA ASP A 32 -1.46 -0.49 19.48
C ASP A 32 -1.38 -1.99 19.86
N ALA A 33 -0.73 -2.29 20.98
CA ALA A 33 -0.58 -3.66 21.47
C ALA A 33 -1.92 -4.32 21.86
N ASP A 34 -2.96 -3.53 22.11
CA ASP A 34 -4.31 -3.98 22.46
C ASP A 34 -5.22 -4.09 21.23
N GLY A 35 -4.68 -3.88 20.02
CA GLY A 35 -5.43 -3.92 18.76
C GLY A 35 -6.29 -2.67 18.52
N ARG A 36 -6.06 -1.58 19.25
CA ARG A 36 -6.79 -0.33 19.02
C ARG A 36 -6.14 0.42 17.87
N VAL A 37 -6.96 0.84 16.91
CA VAL A 37 -6.51 1.63 15.76
C VAL A 37 -5.98 2.98 16.24
N LEU A 38 -4.70 3.24 15.96
CA LEU A 38 -4.04 4.51 16.24
C LEU A 38 -4.01 5.42 15.02
N LEU A 39 -3.84 4.84 13.83
CA LEU A 39 -3.61 5.60 12.60
C LEU A 39 -4.11 4.85 11.38
N LEU A 40 -4.83 5.56 10.50
CA LEU A 40 -5.18 5.13 9.15
C LEU A 40 -4.53 6.08 8.15
N GLU A 41 -3.70 5.54 7.27
CA GLU A 41 -3.01 6.31 6.23
C GLU A 41 -3.33 5.76 4.85
N GLU A 42 -3.44 6.68 3.89
CA GLU A 42 -3.45 6.41 2.47
C GLU A 42 -2.19 7.03 1.85
N LEU A 43 -1.34 6.18 1.28
CA LEU A 43 -0.14 6.60 0.59
C LEU A 43 -0.33 6.40 -0.92
N ARG A 44 -0.16 7.49 -1.68
CA ARG A 44 -0.13 7.48 -3.14
C ARG A 44 1.27 7.74 -3.63
N VAL A 45 1.77 6.94 -4.57
CA VAL A 45 3.10 7.11 -5.15
C VAL A 45 3.11 6.88 -6.65
N ASN A 46 4.12 7.46 -7.31
CA ASN A 46 4.43 7.21 -8.71
C ASN A 46 4.99 5.78 -8.89
N ALA A 47 4.24 4.88 -9.54
CA ALA A 47 4.66 3.50 -9.74
C ALA A 47 5.81 3.33 -10.76
N GLY A 48 6.13 4.36 -11.55
CA GLY A 48 7.28 4.37 -12.44
C GLY A 48 8.61 4.55 -11.71
N THR A 49 8.58 5.09 -10.49
CA THR A 49 9.78 5.42 -9.70
C THR A 49 9.83 4.73 -8.34
N ALA A 50 8.76 4.04 -7.93
CA ALA A 50 8.65 3.37 -6.65
C ALA A 50 8.16 1.92 -6.82
N ALA A 51 8.71 1.04 -5.99
CA ALA A 51 8.31 -0.36 -5.91
C ALA A 51 8.13 -0.77 -4.43
N LEU A 52 7.22 -1.69 -4.20
CA LEU A 52 6.94 -2.26 -2.89
C LEU A 52 7.65 -3.61 -2.80
N ALA A 53 8.57 -3.76 -1.85
CA ALA A 53 9.39 -4.96 -1.69
C ALA A 53 9.27 -5.53 -0.27
N PHE A 54 9.03 -6.83 -0.17
CA PHE A 54 8.88 -7.52 1.11
C PHE A 54 9.64 -8.84 1.11
N ARG A 55 10.18 -9.21 2.27
CA ARG A 55 10.65 -10.57 2.52
C ARG A 55 9.52 -11.36 3.14
N ILE A 56 9.10 -12.41 2.46
CA ILE A 56 8.19 -13.41 3.03
C ILE A 56 9.08 -14.44 3.72
N ALA A 57 9.09 -14.45 5.05
CA ALA A 57 9.74 -15.52 5.78
C ALA A 57 8.98 -16.83 5.50
N PRO A 58 9.67 -17.93 5.14
CA PRO A 58 9.02 -19.23 4.99
C PRO A 58 8.35 -19.61 6.33
N THR A 59 7.06 -19.92 6.29
CA THR A 59 6.31 -20.41 7.48
C THR A 59 6.41 -21.91 7.65
N THR A 60 7.40 -22.58 7.03
CA THR A 60 7.49 -24.03 7.05
C THR A 60 7.68 -24.49 8.51
N PRO A 61 6.74 -25.25 9.10
CA PRO A 61 7.02 -25.90 10.36
C PRO A 61 8.20 -26.84 10.11
N GLU A 62 9.23 -26.77 10.97
CA GLU A 62 10.29 -27.77 10.97
C GLU A 62 9.62 -29.13 10.99
N ARG A 63 9.87 -29.95 9.96
CA ARG A 63 9.30 -31.30 9.91
C ARG A 63 9.76 -32.01 11.17
N CYS A 64 8.82 -32.27 12.08
CA CYS A 64 9.02 -33.12 13.24
C CYS A 64 9.61 -34.44 12.73
N CYS A 65 10.77 -34.81 13.28
CA CYS A 65 11.51 -35.99 12.89
C CYS A 65 10.61 -37.24 12.98
N VAL A 66 10.47 -37.94 11.86
CA VAL A 66 9.94 -39.32 11.80
C VAL A 66 11.11 -40.24 11.54
#